data_AF-A0AAU3IPL3-F1
#
_entry.id   AF-A0AAU3IPL3-F1
#
_cell.length_a   1.000
_cell.length_b   1.000
_cell.length_c   1.000
_cell.angle_alpha   90.00
_cell.angle_beta   90.00
_cell.angle_gamma   90.00
#
_symmetry.space_group_name_H-M   'P 1'
#
loop_
_entity.id
_entity.type
_entity.pdbx_description
1 polymer ?
#
loop_
_entity_poly.entity_id
_entity_poly.type
_entity_poly.pdbx_seq_one_letter_code
_entity_poly.pdbx_strand_id
1 'polypeptide(L)'
;MKIDPYAQLTREEEQMVARAEANIQRRRAADAASLVDGSHYTELIPLLDQYRTQKRDDDALALLARIFPAVEAQARILGDSPMPGYYERAAIIYRRKKDYAAEVAILERYATLCPPGFVHEGFATRLDKARKLLSGQR
;
A
#
# COMPACT_ATOMS: atom_id res chain seq x y z
N MET A 1 -25.90 -45.01 -13.47
CA MET A 1 -26.38 -43.72 -12.95
C MET A 1 -25.91 -42.65 -13.93
N LYS A 2 -26.81 -42.07 -14.74
CA LYS A 2 -26.45 -41.02 -15.70
C LYS A 2 -26.49 -39.69 -14.94
N ILE A 3 -25.38 -38.96 -14.91
CA ILE A 3 -25.34 -37.60 -14.38
C ILE A 3 -26.15 -36.74 -15.32
N ASP A 4 -27.12 -35.99 -14.80
CA ASP A 4 -27.87 -35.00 -15.56
C ASP A 4 -26.92 -33.84 -15.92
N PRO A 5 -26.57 -33.64 -17.20
CA PRO A 5 -25.64 -32.59 -17.60
C PRO A 5 -26.17 -31.17 -17.29
N TYR A 6 -27.49 -30.99 -17.18
CA TYR A 6 -28.09 -29.70 -16.83
C TYR A 6 -27.97 -29.38 -15.32
N ALA A 7 -27.88 -30.40 -14.47
CA ALA A 7 -27.62 -30.22 -13.03
C ALA A 7 -26.17 -29.81 -12.72
N GLN A 8 -25.24 -30.08 -13.63
CA GLN A 8 -23.86 -29.59 -13.52
C GLN A 8 -23.73 -28.15 -14.03
N LEU A 9 -24.40 -27.80 -15.13
CA LEU A 9 -24.41 -26.45 -15.69
C LEU A 9 -24.97 -25.42 -14.69
N THR A 10 -26.07 -25.76 -14.01
CA THR A 10 -26.67 -24.91 -12.96
C THR A 10 -25.74 -24.69 -11.77
N ARG A 11 -25.00 -25.74 -11.32
CA ARG A 11 -24.01 -25.60 -10.25
C ARG A 11 -22.82 -24.73 -10.65
N GLU A 12 -22.36 -24.84 -11.89
CA GLU A 12 -21.27 -24.00 -12.41
C GLU A 12 -21.71 -22.53 -12.52
N GLU A 13 -22.94 -22.27 -12.99
CA GLU A 13 -23.54 -20.93 -13.05
C GLU A 13 -23.69 -20.32 -11.65
N GLU A 14 -24.23 -21.08 -10.68
CA GLU A 14 -24.34 -20.65 -9.27
C GLU A 14 -22.97 -20.30 -8.67
N GLN A 15 -21.95 -21.13 -8.93
CA GLN A 15 -20.59 -20.88 -8.47
C GLN A 15 -19.98 -19.63 -9.13
N MET A 16 -20.24 -19.40 -10.41
CA MET A 16 -19.78 -18.19 -11.10
C MET A 16 -20.41 -16.92 -10.53
N VAL A 17 -21.74 -16.92 -10.31
CA VAL A 17 -22.45 -15.80 -9.69
C VAL A 17 -21.92 -15.53 -8.28
N ALA A 18 -21.79 -16.55 -7.44
CA ALA A 18 -21.25 -16.41 -6.09
C ALA A 18 -19.82 -15.84 -6.09
N ARG A 19 -18.97 -16.28 -7.04
CA ARG A 19 -17.62 -15.73 -7.21
C ARG A 19 -17.63 -14.27 -7.67
N ALA A 20 -18.54 -13.91 -8.56
CA ALA A 20 -18.70 -12.53 -9.03
C ALA A 20 -19.17 -11.61 -7.90
N GLU A 21 -20.17 -12.03 -7.13
CA GLU A 21 -20.65 -11.31 -5.95
C GLU A 21 -19.56 -11.14 -4.91
N ALA A 22 -18.81 -12.20 -4.60
CA ALA A 22 -17.66 -12.14 -3.69
C ALA A 22 -16.61 -11.12 -4.17
N ASN A 23 -16.33 -11.05 -5.47
CA ASN A 23 -15.42 -10.06 -6.05
C ASN A 23 -15.96 -8.62 -5.90
N ILE A 24 -17.27 -8.41 -6.16
CA ILE A 24 -17.91 -7.10 -5.97
C ILE A 24 -17.82 -6.65 -4.51
N GLN A 25 -18.13 -7.53 -3.56
CA GLN A 25 -18.04 -7.21 -2.12
C GLN A 25 -16.59 -6.93 -1.70
N ARG A 26 -15.65 -7.72 -2.22
CA ARG A 26 -14.21 -7.51 -1.98
C ARG A 26 -13.75 -6.14 -2.48
N ARG A 27 -14.18 -5.72 -3.68
CA ARG A 27 -13.85 -4.39 -4.23
C ARG A 27 -14.48 -3.26 -3.43
N ARG A 28 -15.75 -3.39 -3.05
CA ARG A 28 -16.41 -2.38 -2.19
C ARG A 28 -15.72 -2.22 -0.84
N ALA A 29 -15.28 -3.33 -0.23
CA ALA A 29 -14.51 -3.27 1.01
C ALA A 29 -13.14 -2.60 0.81
N ALA A 30 -12.47 -2.85 -0.32
CA ALA A 30 -11.23 -2.18 -0.68
C ALA A 30 -11.43 -0.67 -0.90
N ASP A 31 -12.51 -0.26 -1.57
CA ASP A 31 -12.84 1.15 -1.80
C ASP A 31 -13.21 1.87 -0.49
N ALA A 32 -13.92 1.21 0.43
CA ALA A 32 -14.20 1.78 1.74
C ALA A 32 -12.93 1.92 2.59
N ALA A 33 -12.01 0.96 2.49
CA ALA A 33 -10.74 0.96 3.22
C ALA A 33 -9.75 2.01 2.73
N SER A 34 -9.87 2.50 1.48
CA SER A 34 -8.96 3.49 0.91
C SER A 34 -9.27 4.94 1.29
N LEU A 35 -10.30 5.16 2.11
CA LEU A 35 -10.70 6.48 2.55
C LEU A 35 -9.87 6.97 3.74
N VAL A 36 -9.48 8.24 3.69
CA VAL A 36 -8.80 8.99 4.75
C VAL A 36 -9.59 10.28 4.93
N ASP A 37 -10.22 10.45 6.10
CA ASP A 37 -11.07 11.60 6.42
C ASP A 37 -12.16 11.88 5.34
N GLY A 38 -12.68 10.80 4.72
CA GLY A 38 -13.71 10.86 3.69
C GLY A 38 -13.22 11.00 2.24
N SER A 39 -11.92 11.20 2.01
CA SER A 39 -11.32 11.27 0.67
C SER A 39 -10.55 10.01 0.34
N HIS A 40 -10.55 9.59 -0.94
CA HIS A 40 -9.68 8.50 -1.37
C HIS A 40 -8.21 8.95 -1.20
N TYR A 41 -7.34 8.10 -0.68
CA TYR A 41 -5.97 8.51 -0.35
C TYR A 41 -5.19 9.09 -1.55
N THR A 42 -5.52 8.72 -2.79
CA THR A 42 -4.92 9.27 -4.02
C THR A 42 -5.28 10.72 -4.27
N GLU A 43 -6.43 11.18 -3.79
CA GLU A 43 -6.86 12.58 -3.86
C GLU A 43 -6.02 13.49 -2.96
N LEU A 44 -5.22 12.90 -2.04
CA LEU A 44 -4.33 13.62 -1.14
C LEU A 44 -2.94 13.86 -1.74
N ILE A 45 -2.66 13.33 -2.93
CA ILE A 45 -1.38 13.54 -3.65
C ILE A 45 -1.12 15.03 -3.92
N PRO A 46 -2.08 15.84 -4.44
CA PRO A 46 -1.87 17.27 -4.63
C PRO A 46 -1.50 18.01 -3.34
N LEU A 47 -2.07 17.59 -2.21
CA LEU A 47 -1.75 18.17 -0.90
C LEU A 47 -0.33 17.80 -0.45
N LEU A 48 0.10 16.55 -0.66
CA LEU A 48 1.49 16.15 -0.45
C LEU A 48 2.48 16.92 -1.33
N ASP A 49 2.10 17.19 -2.59
CA ASP A 49 2.92 17.99 -3.51
C ASP A 49 3.01 19.47 -3.09
N GLN A 50 1.91 20.01 -2.56
CA GLN A 50 1.90 21.33 -1.95
C GLN A 50 2.84 21.38 -0.73
N TYR A 51 2.75 20.43 0.19
CA TYR A 51 3.64 20.37 1.37
C TYR A 51 5.11 20.24 0.97
N ARG A 52 5.41 19.41 -0.04
CA ARG A 52 6.76 19.30 -0.59
C ARG A 52 7.28 20.64 -1.11
N THR A 53 6.46 21.37 -1.86
CA THR A 53 6.82 22.68 -2.44
C THR A 53 7.05 23.72 -1.34
N GLN A 54 6.26 23.67 -0.27
CA GLN A 54 6.37 24.55 0.89
C GLN A 54 7.42 24.10 1.91
N LYS A 55 8.15 23.00 1.65
CA LYS A 55 9.11 22.36 2.59
C LYS A 55 8.49 22.03 3.96
N ARG A 56 7.20 21.71 3.98
CA ARG A 56 6.42 21.35 5.17
C ARG A 56 6.53 19.86 5.44
N ASP A 57 7.74 19.45 5.84
CA ASP A 57 8.10 18.04 6.01
C ASP A 57 7.29 17.35 7.10
N ASP A 58 7.05 18.03 8.22
CA ASP A 58 6.32 17.46 9.35
C ASP A 58 4.84 17.29 9.03
N ASP A 59 4.24 18.24 8.30
CA ASP A 59 2.86 18.11 7.82
C ASP A 59 2.71 16.99 6.79
N ALA A 60 3.70 16.84 5.91
CA ALA A 60 3.73 15.72 4.96
C ALA A 60 3.83 14.37 5.68
N LEU A 61 4.69 14.25 6.69
CA LEU A 61 4.79 13.03 7.50
C LEU A 61 3.49 12.75 8.28
N ALA A 62 2.85 13.77 8.83
CA ALA A 62 1.57 13.63 9.53
C ALA A 62 0.44 13.19 8.58
N LEU A 63 0.41 13.70 7.36
CA LEU A 63 -0.53 13.25 6.33
C LEU A 63 -0.23 11.82 5.87
N LEU A 64 1.04 11.47 5.62
CA LEU A 64 1.45 10.10 5.27
C LEU A 64 1.09 9.10 6.37
N ALA A 65 1.26 9.46 7.63
CA ALA A 65 0.86 8.63 8.77
C ALA A 65 -0.63 8.30 8.77
N ARG A 66 -1.49 9.22 8.33
CA ARG A 66 -2.93 8.98 8.14
C ARG A 66 -3.24 8.16 6.89
N ILE A 67 -2.43 8.28 5.84
CA ILE A 67 -2.60 7.54 4.57
C ILE A 67 -2.22 6.05 4.72
N PHE A 68 -1.17 5.71 5.47
CA PHE A 68 -0.66 4.34 5.53
C PHE A 68 -1.74 3.29 5.88
N PRO A 69 -2.55 3.45 6.94
CA PRO A 69 -3.58 2.46 7.27
C PRO A 69 -4.55 2.18 6.11
N ALA A 70 -4.93 3.21 5.35
CA ALA A 70 -5.87 3.08 4.24
C ALA A 70 -5.25 2.32 3.05
N VAL A 71 -4.02 2.70 2.68
CA VAL A 71 -3.28 2.05 1.58
C VAL A 71 -3.00 0.58 1.90
N GLU A 72 -2.60 0.29 3.14
CA GLU A 72 -2.31 -1.07 3.60
C GLU A 72 -3.55 -1.95 3.67
N ALA A 73 -4.65 -1.40 4.20
CA ALA A 73 -5.92 -2.11 4.27
C ALA A 73 -6.45 -2.44 2.87
N GLN A 74 -6.41 -1.48 1.94
CA GLN A 74 -6.83 -1.72 0.57
C GLN A 74 -5.97 -2.81 -0.10
N ALA A 75 -4.65 -2.70 -0.02
CA ALA A 75 -3.71 -3.66 -0.60
C ALA A 75 -3.94 -5.08 -0.06
N ARG A 76 -4.10 -5.21 1.27
CA ARG A 76 -4.42 -6.49 1.91
C ARG A 76 -5.75 -7.08 1.43
N ILE A 77 -6.78 -6.26 1.27
CA ILE A 77 -8.07 -6.71 0.75
C ILE A 77 -7.91 -7.18 -0.69
N LEU A 78 -7.18 -6.46 -1.54
CA LEU A 78 -6.98 -6.82 -2.95
C LEU A 78 -5.95 -7.94 -3.16
N GLY A 79 -5.14 -8.26 -2.15
CA GLY A 79 -4.05 -9.22 -2.27
C GLY A 79 -2.89 -8.69 -3.12
N ASP A 80 -2.64 -7.39 -3.03
CA ASP A 80 -1.62 -6.66 -3.79
C ASP A 80 -0.61 -5.99 -2.84
N SER A 81 0.45 -5.41 -3.38
CA SER A 81 1.37 -4.55 -2.63
C SER A 81 0.74 -3.18 -2.34
N PRO A 82 1.02 -2.57 -1.18
CA PRO A 82 0.65 -1.18 -0.95
C PRO A 82 1.38 -0.27 -1.94
N MET A 83 0.79 0.89 -2.26
CA MET A 83 1.37 1.79 -3.26
C MET A 83 2.75 2.32 -2.79
N PRO A 84 3.86 2.06 -3.52
CA PRO A 84 5.22 2.36 -3.06
C PRO A 84 5.45 3.86 -2.84
N GLY A 85 4.83 4.72 -3.65
CA GLY A 85 5.10 6.16 -3.65
C GLY A 85 4.91 6.86 -2.30
N TYR A 86 4.01 6.38 -1.43
CA TYR A 86 3.82 6.97 -0.09
C TYR A 86 5.00 6.65 0.85
N TYR A 87 5.51 5.43 0.80
CA TYR A 87 6.67 5.00 1.59
C TYR A 87 7.96 5.66 1.08
N GLU A 88 8.12 5.79 -0.24
CA GLU A 88 9.24 6.52 -0.83
C GLU A 88 9.27 7.98 -0.40
N ARG A 89 8.11 8.66 -0.39
CA ARG A 89 7.99 10.05 0.07
C ARG A 89 8.40 10.18 1.54
N ALA A 90 7.89 9.31 2.42
CA ALA A 90 8.30 9.29 3.82
C ALA A 90 9.81 9.05 3.98
N ALA A 91 10.36 8.05 3.29
CA ALA A 91 11.79 7.74 3.33
C ALA A 91 12.67 8.92 2.86
N ILE A 92 12.24 9.64 1.81
CA ILE A 92 12.93 10.85 1.34
C ILE A 92 12.92 11.95 2.42
N ILE A 93 11.79 12.15 3.10
CA ILE A 93 11.69 13.16 4.16
C ILE A 93 12.59 12.79 5.34
N TYR A 94 12.52 11.54 5.82
CA TYR A 94 13.38 11.07 6.91
C TYR A 94 14.86 11.18 6.57
N ARG A 95 15.27 10.81 5.34
CA ARG A 95 16.64 10.99 4.85
C ARG A 95 17.11 12.44 4.96
N ARG A 96 16.29 13.39 4.53
CA ARG A 96 16.60 14.83 4.56
C ARG A 96 16.73 15.35 6.00
N LYS A 97 15.88 14.85 6.91
CA LYS A 97 15.96 15.13 8.36
C LYS A 97 17.11 14.40 9.05
N LYS A 98 17.85 13.52 8.35
CA LYS A 98 18.89 12.63 8.88
C LYS A 98 18.36 11.66 9.94
N ASP A 99 17.06 11.39 9.94
CA ASP A 99 16.44 10.37 10.78
C ASP A 99 16.53 9.01 10.06
N TYR A 100 17.72 8.41 10.12
CA TYR A 100 17.98 7.14 9.43
C TYR A 100 17.24 5.98 10.08
N ALA A 101 16.92 6.07 11.37
CA ALA A 101 16.13 5.06 12.07
C ALA A 101 14.71 5.02 11.50
N ALA A 102 14.06 6.17 11.35
CA ALA A 102 12.73 6.25 10.74
C ALA A 102 12.76 5.91 9.24
N GLU A 103 13.83 6.27 8.51
CA GLU A 103 14.01 5.85 7.10
C GLU A 103 14.05 4.31 7.00
N VAL A 104 14.84 3.63 7.84
CA VAL A 104 14.90 2.16 7.86
C VAL A 104 13.54 1.58 8.22
N ALA A 105 12.89 2.07 9.27
CA ALA A 105 11.61 1.55 9.75
C ALA A 105 10.51 1.62 8.67
N ILE A 106 10.42 2.72 7.91
CA ILE A 106 9.38 2.86 6.89
C ILE A 106 9.65 1.97 5.67
N LEU A 107 10.92 1.77 5.31
CA LEU A 107 11.31 0.88 4.21
C LEU A 107 11.11 -0.59 4.57
N GLU A 108 11.39 -0.98 5.82
CA GLU A 108 11.11 -2.31 6.33
C GLU A 108 9.61 -2.59 6.40
N ARG A 109 8.82 -1.63 6.89
CA ARG A 109 7.35 -1.72 6.88
C ARG A 109 6.82 -2.04 5.48
N TYR A 110 7.26 -1.29 4.46
CA TYR A 110 6.88 -1.58 3.07
C TYR A 110 7.28 -3.00 2.64
N ALA A 111 8.53 -3.40 2.89
CA ALA A 111 9.03 -4.72 2.50
C ALA A 111 8.24 -5.86 3.15
N THR A 112 7.80 -5.71 4.40
CA THR A 112 6.99 -6.73 5.10
C THR A 112 5.57 -6.87 4.58
N LEU A 113 5.03 -5.83 3.93
CA LEU A 113 3.66 -5.82 3.41
C LEU A 113 3.58 -6.26 1.94
N CYS A 114 4.71 -6.25 1.23
CA CYS A 114 4.77 -6.74 -0.15
C CYS A 114 4.73 -8.27 -0.18
N PRO A 115 3.86 -8.88 -1.02
CA PRO A 115 3.96 -10.29 -1.32
C PRO A 115 5.32 -10.66 -1.95
N PRO A 116 5.78 -11.92 -1.83
CA PRO A 116 7.02 -12.37 -2.47
C PRO A 116 7.01 -12.07 -3.98
N GLY A 117 8.04 -11.37 -4.47
CA GLY A 117 8.17 -10.97 -5.88
C GLY A 117 7.56 -9.62 -6.23
N PHE A 118 6.91 -8.91 -5.29
CA PHE A 118 6.27 -7.61 -5.53
C PHE A 118 6.97 -6.42 -4.84
N VAL A 119 8.19 -6.64 -4.32
CA VAL A 119 9.00 -5.56 -3.74
C VAL A 119 9.57 -4.71 -4.88
N HIS A 120 9.36 -3.39 -4.81
CA HIS A 120 9.85 -2.45 -5.82
C HIS A 120 11.39 -2.41 -5.85
N GLU A 121 11.98 -2.48 -7.05
CA GLU A 121 13.41 -2.72 -7.30
C GLU A 121 14.35 -1.72 -6.60
N GLY A 122 13.88 -0.48 -6.35
CA GLY A 122 14.65 0.56 -5.66
C GLY A 122 14.64 0.47 -4.12
N PHE A 123 13.70 -0.24 -3.50
CA PHE A 123 13.54 -0.24 -2.04
C PHE A 123 14.66 -1.01 -1.34
N ALA A 124 15.08 -2.15 -1.88
CA ALA A 124 16.16 -2.95 -1.29
C ALA A 124 17.48 -2.17 -1.23
N THR A 125 17.85 -1.52 -2.33
CA THR A 125 19.05 -0.65 -2.38
C THR A 125 18.93 0.52 -1.42
N ARG A 126 17.75 1.14 -1.31
CA ARG A 126 17.54 2.26 -0.38
C ARG A 126 17.65 1.82 1.07
N LEU A 127 17.06 0.68 1.41
CA LEU A 127 17.09 0.10 2.75
C LEU A 127 18.53 -0.24 3.18
N ASP A 128 19.32 -0.85 2.30
CA ASP A 128 20.75 -1.10 2.55
C ASP A 128 21.51 0.20 2.84
N LYS A 129 21.32 1.23 2.00
CA LYS A 129 21.92 2.56 2.20
C LYS A 129 21.45 3.25 3.48
N ALA A 130 20.18 3.08 3.87
CA ALA A 130 19.64 3.64 5.11
C ALA A 130 20.25 2.95 6.33
N ARG A 131 20.38 1.62 6.31
CA ARG A 131 21.02 0.82 7.36
C ARG A 131 22.49 1.18 7.54
N LYS A 132 23.24 1.38 6.45
CA LYS A 132 24.64 1.85 6.50
C LYS A 132 24.76 3.23 7.16
N LEU A 133 23.89 4.17 6.79
CA LEU A 133 23.89 5.48 7.44
C LEU A 133 23.51 5.41 8.93
N LEU A 134 22.57 4.54 9.30
CA LEU A 134 22.19 4.31 10.69
C LEU A 134 23.36 3.73 11.51
N SER A 135 24.16 2.84 10.93
CA SER A 135 25.35 2.26 11.57
C SER A 135 26.60 3.16 11.50
N GLY A 136 26.50 4.36 10.91
CA GLY A 136 27.61 5.28 10.72
C GLY A 136 28.60 4.89 9.62
N GLN A 137 28.28 3.85 8.84
CA GLN A 137 29.06 3.42 7.68
C GLN A 137 28.69 4.31 6.48
N ARG A 138 29.63 5.13 6.00
CA ARG A 138 29.45 5.98 4.82
C ARG A 138 29.93 5.33 3.55
#